data_AF-A0A2T6AT75-F1
#
_entry.id   AF-A0A2T6AT75-F1
#
_cell.length_a   1.000
_cell.length_b   1.000
_cell.length_c   1.000
_cell.angle_alpha   90.00
_cell.angle_beta   90.00
_cell.angle_gamma   90.00
#
_symmetry.space_group_name_H-M   'P 1'
#
loop_
_entity.id
_entity.type
_entity.pdbx_description
1 polymer ?
#
loop_
_entity_poly.entity_id
_entity_poly.type
_entity_poly.pdbx_seq_one_letter_code
_entity_poly.pdbx_strand_id
1 'polypeptide(L)'
;MSVYIANFGVQNYEWPECLKRGTIATVNEVKAFELWKAGDREGYIRTRMAGLTVAGKQPTRAVAARWYNLMSIITQSVGDVWIHKEGPRIWWTRTTDEPASYYEKVEPVHPRRHVVVCHKPCEPWRNADETGAPLLWDALHPKAKDFLATEATLQKLTPDNAAYAMALIHGEPREQWHALPVWAAKVQSSKNKNTGARIYGGLDKCIWRMANTAFHTTAHANGQTVEKTVKNKDCLFTSQVALEAYIRELIEMQEGQCAITGMKLNFDDPDEDVEMCASLDRIDSSGHYEQGNLQVVCRFVNRWKGADDNAEFKRLIDILMT
;
A
#
# COMPACT_ATOMS: atom_id res chain seq x y z
N MET A 1 -18.97 -23.60 0.28
CA MET A 1 -18.03 -22.51 -0.02
C MET A 1 -16.68 -23.09 -0.41
N SER A 2 -16.23 -22.78 -1.61
CA SER A 2 -14.91 -23.11 -2.18
C SER A 2 -14.10 -21.83 -2.38
N VAL A 3 -12.78 -21.97 -2.48
CA VAL A 3 -11.88 -20.85 -2.80
C VAL A 3 -11.17 -21.13 -4.13
N TYR A 4 -11.20 -20.16 -5.02
CA TYR A 4 -10.64 -20.26 -6.37
C TYR A 4 -9.63 -19.16 -6.65
N ILE A 5 -8.62 -19.48 -7.46
CA ILE A 5 -7.77 -18.50 -8.12
C ILE A 5 -8.37 -18.21 -9.48
N ALA A 6 -8.72 -16.95 -9.71
CA ALA A 6 -9.30 -16.45 -10.93
C ALA A 6 -8.23 -16.15 -11.99
N ASN A 7 -8.58 -16.44 -13.23
CA ASN A 7 -7.81 -16.08 -14.41
C ASN A 7 -8.81 -15.60 -15.48
N PHE A 8 -8.59 -14.42 -16.03
CA PHE A 8 -9.57 -13.69 -16.84
C PHE A 8 -9.19 -13.67 -18.32
N GLY A 9 -8.77 -14.83 -18.82
CA GLY A 9 -8.33 -15.03 -20.19
C GLY A 9 -6.84 -14.78 -20.38
N VAL A 10 -6.40 -14.78 -21.64
CA VAL A 10 -4.98 -14.59 -22.00
C VAL A 10 -4.52 -13.23 -21.48
N GLN A 11 -3.43 -13.20 -20.71
CA GLN A 11 -2.92 -11.97 -20.06
C GLN A 11 -3.96 -11.26 -19.18
N ASN A 12 -4.98 -11.99 -18.70
CA ASN A 12 -6.11 -11.46 -17.92
C ASN A 12 -6.81 -10.27 -18.58
N TYR A 13 -6.95 -10.26 -19.91
CA TYR A 13 -7.53 -9.13 -20.63
C TYR A 13 -8.95 -8.76 -20.17
N GLU A 14 -9.71 -9.68 -19.59
CA GLU A 14 -11.08 -9.43 -19.10
C GLU A 14 -11.10 -8.82 -17.69
N TRP A 15 -9.97 -8.78 -16.98
CA TRP A 15 -9.88 -8.26 -15.62
C TRP A 15 -10.46 -6.85 -15.44
N PRO A 16 -10.15 -5.85 -16.29
CA PRO A 16 -10.69 -4.50 -16.13
C PRO A 16 -12.22 -4.45 -16.14
N GLU A 17 -12.85 -5.27 -16.97
CA GLU A 17 -14.31 -5.32 -17.07
C GLU A 17 -14.91 -6.10 -15.89
N CYS A 18 -14.26 -7.18 -15.44
CA CYS A 18 -14.63 -7.90 -14.23
C CYS A 18 -14.59 -7.01 -12.98
N LEU A 19 -13.53 -6.21 -12.84
CA LEU A 19 -13.38 -5.24 -11.75
C LEU A 19 -14.47 -4.18 -11.80
N LYS A 20 -14.74 -3.59 -12.97
CA LYS A 20 -15.75 -2.54 -13.15
C LYS A 20 -17.16 -3.04 -12.89
N ARG A 21 -17.50 -4.24 -13.36
CA ARG A 21 -18.86 -4.80 -13.26
C ARG A 21 -19.16 -5.48 -11.93
N GLY A 22 -18.14 -5.82 -11.14
CA GLY A 22 -18.32 -6.75 -10.02
C GLY A 22 -18.70 -8.14 -10.52
N THR A 23 -17.86 -8.73 -11.37
CA THR A 23 -18.08 -10.09 -11.88
C THR A 23 -16.78 -10.90 -11.84
N ILE A 24 -16.92 -12.22 -11.82
CA ILE A 24 -15.87 -13.15 -12.28
C ILE A 24 -16.20 -13.56 -13.72
N ALA A 25 -15.20 -13.98 -14.50
CA ALA A 25 -15.43 -14.41 -15.88
C ALA A 25 -14.59 -15.60 -16.31
N THR A 26 -15.10 -16.30 -17.32
CA THR A 26 -14.35 -17.27 -18.15
C THR A 26 -14.78 -17.13 -19.60
N VAL A 27 -13.98 -17.70 -20.49
CA VAL A 27 -14.05 -17.46 -21.93
C VAL A 27 -14.08 -18.79 -22.66
N ASN A 28 -15.01 -18.93 -23.61
CA ASN A 28 -15.08 -20.06 -24.55
C ASN A 28 -15.17 -19.54 -25.98
N GLU A 29 -14.61 -20.25 -26.94
CA GLU A 29 -14.94 -20.01 -28.36
C GLU A 29 -16.43 -20.29 -28.61
N VAL A 30 -17.05 -19.54 -29.52
CA VAL A 30 -18.51 -19.60 -29.76
C VAL A 30 -19.02 -21.04 -29.96
N LYS A 31 -18.35 -21.83 -30.82
CA LYS A 31 -18.74 -23.24 -31.05
C LYS A 31 -18.64 -24.10 -29.79
N ALA A 32 -17.64 -23.86 -28.94
CA ALA A 32 -17.47 -24.59 -27.69
C ALA A 32 -18.54 -24.16 -26.67
N PHE A 33 -18.91 -22.88 -26.65
CA PHE A 33 -19.99 -22.39 -25.81
C PHE A 33 -21.34 -23.03 -26.17
N GLU A 34 -21.69 -23.12 -27.45
CA GLU A 34 -22.94 -23.77 -27.89
C GLU A 34 -23.01 -25.25 -27.49
N LEU A 35 -21.90 -25.98 -27.62
CA LEU A 35 -21.82 -27.39 -27.18
C LEU A 35 -21.99 -27.52 -25.66
N TRP A 36 -21.40 -26.60 -24.88
CA TRP A 36 -21.59 -26.57 -23.43
C TRP A 36 -23.04 -26.24 -23.05
N LYS A 37 -23.64 -25.25 -23.71
CA LYS A 37 -25.04 -24.84 -23.49
C LYS A 37 -26.04 -25.95 -23.82
N ALA A 38 -25.74 -26.78 -24.83
CA ALA A 38 -26.53 -27.95 -25.20
C ALA A 38 -26.30 -29.17 -24.28
N GLY A 39 -25.34 -29.11 -23.34
CA GLY A 39 -24.96 -30.25 -22.51
C GLY A 39 -24.16 -31.33 -23.25
N ASP A 40 -23.70 -31.08 -24.48
CA ASP A 40 -22.91 -32.02 -25.28
C ASP A 40 -21.43 -32.00 -24.87
N ARG A 41 -21.16 -32.65 -23.73
CA ARG A 41 -19.81 -32.76 -23.18
C ARG A 41 -18.83 -33.46 -24.10
N GLU A 42 -19.24 -34.52 -24.79
CA GLU A 42 -18.34 -35.28 -25.67
C GLU A 42 -18.04 -34.53 -26.96
N GLY A 43 -19.04 -33.85 -27.54
CA GLY A 43 -18.84 -32.93 -28.66
C GLY A 43 -17.92 -31.76 -28.29
N TYR A 44 -18.09 -31.18 -27.09
CA TYR A 44 -17.18 -30.16 -26.57
C TYR A 44 -15.74 -30.68 -26.52
N ILE A 45 -15.51 -31.83 -25.87
CA ILE A 45 -14.18 -32.41 -25.72
C ILE A 45 -13.52 -32.66 -27.08
N ARG A 46 -14.24 -33.31 -28.01
CA ARG A 46 -13.73 -33.58 -29.37
C ARG A 46 -13.35 -32.29 -30.09
N THR A 47 -14.21 -31.27 -30.02
CA THR A 47 -13.97 -29.97 -30.66
C THR A 47 -12.73 -29.28 -30.08
N ARG A 48 -12.55 -29.29 -28.76
CA ARG A 48 -11.38 -28.68 -28.11
C ARG A 48 -10.08 -29.42 -28.40
N MET A 49 -10.11 -30.75 -28.51
CA MET A 49 -8.93 -31.56 -28.83
C MET A 49 -8.44 -31.38 -30.27
N ALA A 50 -9.32 -31.00 -31.20
CA ALA A 50 -8.95 -30.75 -32.59
C ALA A 50 -8.16 -29.45 -32.80
N GLY A 51 -8.19 -28.52 -31.82
CA GLY A 51 -7.47 -27.25 -31.87
C GLY A 51 -6.10 -27.31 -31.19
N LEU A 52 -5.43 -26.16 -31.13
CA LEU A 52 -4.20 -25.96 -30.35
C LEU A 52 -4.48 -25.12 -29.10
N THR A 53 -3.78 -25.42 -28.02
CA THR A 53 -3.65 -24.52 -26.86
C THR A 53 -2.95 -23.22 -27.26
N VAL A 54 -3.01 -22.20 -26.41
CA VAL A 54 -2.21 -20.97 -26.55
C VAL A 54 -0.71 -21.27 -26.67
N ALA A 55 -0.23 -22.37 -26.07
CA ALA A 55 1.15 -22.83 -26.18
C ALA A 55 1.44 -23.67 -27.45
N GLY A 56 0.52 -23.71 -28.42
CA GLY A 56 0.69 -24.44 -29.69
C GLY A 56 0.62 -25.96 -29.58
N LYS A 57 0.17 -26.52 -28.44
CA LYS A 57 0.08 -27.98 -28.22
C LYS A 57 -1.36 -28.46 -28.34
N GLN A 58 -1.56 -29.68 -28.86
CA GLN A 58 -2.88 -30.32 -28.84
C GLN A 58 -3.32 -30.61 -27.39
N PRO A 59 -4.55 -30.22 -26.99
CA PRO A 59 -5.07 -30.54 -25.67
C PRO A 59 -5.33 -32.04 -25.50
N THR A 60 -5.04 -32.58 -24.32
CA THR A 60 -5.49 -33.94 -23.97
C THR A 60 -6.99 -33.94 -23.64
N ARG A 61 -7.62 -35.12 -23.69
CA ARG A 61 -9.02 -35.30 -23.25
C ARG A 61 -9.26 -34.76 -21.84
N ALA A 62 -8.34 -34.98 -20.91
CA ALA A 62 -8.43 -34.50 -19.54
C ALA A 62 -8.43 -32.96 -19.47
N VAL A 63 -7.59 -32.29 -20.27
CA VAL A 63 -7.54 -30.83 -20.35
C VAL A 63 -8.84 -30.26 -20.93
N ALA A 64 -9.32 -30.83 -22.04
CA ALA A 64 -10.58 -30.42 -22.66
C ALA A 64 -11.80 -30.63 -21.73
N ALA A 65 -11.84 -31.76 -21.03
CA ALA A 65 -12.87 -32.05 -20.02
C ALA A 65 -12.81 -31.06 -18.86
N ARG A 66 -11.61 -30.67 -18.42
CA ARG A 66 -11.45 -29.64 -17.40
C ARG A 66 -12.05 -28.32 -17.87
N TRP A 67 -11.78 -27.86 -19.09
CA TRP A 67 -12.34 -26.61 -19.62
C TRP A 67 -13.86 -26.61 -19.68
N TYR A 68 -14.49 -27.73 -20.03
CA TYR A 68 -15.94 -27.89 -19.96
C TYR A 68 -16.45 -27.62 -18.53
N ASN A 69 -15.80 -28.23 -17.53
CA ASN A 69 -16.19 -28.08 -16.13
C ASN A 69 -15.95 -26.66 -15.60
N LEU A 70 -14.93 -25.93 -16.10
CA LEU A 70 -14.64 -24.56 -15.67
C LEU A 70 -15.84 -23.61 -15.92
N MET A 71 -16.53 -23.79 -17.05
CA MET A 71 -17.72 -22.99 -17.36
C MET A 71 -18.86 -23.29 -16.40
N SER A 72 -19.07 -24.56 -16.06
CA SER A 72 -20.05 -24.95 -15.03
C SER A 72 -19.67 -24.44 -13.64
N ILE A 73 -18.38 -24.49 -13.27
CA ILE A 73 -17.89 -23.97 -11.99
C ILE A 73 -18.21 -22.49 -11.84
N ILE A 74 -17.95 -21.66 -12.86
CA ILE A 74 -18.26 -20.22 -12.80
C ILE A 74 -19.76 -19.98 -12.74
N THR A 75 -20.53 -20.60 -13.64
CA THR A 75 -21.98 -20.31 -13.73
C THR A 75 -22.75 -20.76 -12.48
N GLN A 76 -22.28 -21.81 -11.81
CA GLN A 76 -22.89 -22.37 -10.60
C GLN A 76 -22.26 -21.85 -9.29
N SER A 77 -21.23 -20.99 -9.36
CA SER A 77 -20.54 -20.45 -8.19
C SER A 77 -21.49 -19.57 -7.37
N VAL A 78 -21.79 -19.94 -6.14
CA VAL A 78 -22.64 -19.14 -5.23
C VAL A 78 -22.00 -19.12 -3.85
N GLY A 79 -21.71 -17.92 -3.34
CA GLY A 79 -21.01 -17.73 -2.07
C GLY A 79 -19.55 -18.20 -2.06
N ASP A 80 -19.00 -18.62 -3.19
CA ASP A 80 -17.59 -19.02 -3.29
C ASP A 80 -16.67 -17.80 -3.38
N VAL A 81 -15.45 -17.95 -2.85
CA VAL A 81 -14.44 -16.89 -2.81
C VAL A 81 -13.51 -17.01 -4.02
N TRP A 82 -13.25 -15.89 -4.67
CA TRP A 82 -12.39 -15.80 -5.84
C TRP A 82 -11.26 -14.82 -5.58
N ILE A 83 -10.03 -15.23 -5.90
CA ILE A 83 -8.80 -14.48 -5.66
C ILE A 83 -8.08 -14.24 -6.97
N HIS A 84 -7.64 -13.02 -7.21
CA HIS A 84 -6.91 -12.63 -8.41
C HIS A 84 -5.68 -11.80 -8.05
N LYS A 85 -4.55 -12.04 -8.71
CA LYS A 85 -3.38 -11.18 -8.60
C LYS A 85 -3.34 -10.23 -9.79
N GLU A 86 -3.37 -8.94 -9.52
CA GLU A 86 -3.12 -7.90 -10.52
C GLU A 86 -2.03 -6.93 -10.04
N GLY A 87 -0.96 -6.80 -10.82
CA GLY A 87 0.19 -5.97 -10.45
C GLY A 87 0.74 -6.34 -9.06
N PRO A 88 0.93 -5.36 -8.15
CA PRO A 88 1.42 -5.60 -6.78
C PRO A 88 0.32 -6.00 -5.80
N ARG A 89 -0.94 -6.11 -6.22
CA ARG A 89 -2.09 -6.35 -5.33
C ARG A 89 -2.69 -7.73 -5.51
N ILE A 90 -3.19 -8.26 -4.40
CA ILE A 90 -4.17 -9.34 -4.40
C ILE A 90 -5.55 -8.73 -4.30
N TRP A 91 -6.45 -9.22 -5.14
CA TRP A 91 -7.86 -8.90 -5.16
C TRP A 91 -8.66 -10.13 -4.77
N TRP A 92 -9.77 -9.94 -4.06
CA TRP A 92 -10.72 -10.99 -3.76
C TRP A 92 -12.17 -10.52 -3.85
N THR A 93 -13.08 -11.47 -4.05
CA THR A 93 -14.53 -11.25 -4.08
C THR A 93 -15.29 -12.53 -3.69
N ARG A 94 -16.61 -12.42 -3.53
CA ARG A 94 -17.55 -13.53 -3.32
C ARG A 94 -18.63 -13.51 -4.38
N THR A 95 -18.89 -14.64 -5.04
CA THR A 95 -19.97 -14.72 -6.05
C THR A 95 -21.35 -14.67 -5.43
N THR A 96 -22.29 -14.00 -6.09
CA THR A 96 -23.70 -13.94 -5.66
C THR A 96 -24.52 -15.08 -6.28
N ASP A 97 -25.80 -15.17 -5.91
CA ASP A 97 -26.75 -16.10 -6.49
C ASP A 97 -27.30 -15.66 -7.86
N GLU A 98 -27.10 -14.40 -8.25
CA GLU A 98 -27.55 -13.86 -9.54
C GLU A 98 -27.02 -14.66 -10.75
N PRO A 99 -27.83 -14.88 -11.79
CA PRO A 99 -27.46 -15.71 -12.92
C PRO A 99 -26.30 -15.10 -13.74
N ALA A 100 -25.52 -15.97 -14.37
CA ALA A 100 -24.47 -15.52 -15.28
C ALA A 100 -25.05 -14.90 -16.57
N SER A 101 -24.34 -13.90 -17.10
CA SER A 101 -24.61 -13.25 -18.38
C SER A 101 -23.53 -13.62 -19.40
N TYR A 102 -23.88 -13.53 -20.69
CA TYR A 102 -23.02 -14.00 -21.79
C TYR A 102 -22.93 -12.94 -22.89
N TYR A 103 -21.72 -12.67 -23.36
CA TYR A 103 -21.49 -11.70 -24.42
C TYR A 103 -20.47 -12.22 -25.43
N GLU A 104 -20.77 -12.08 -26.71
CA GLU A 104 -19.80 -12.31 -27.77
C GLU A 104 -18.81 -11.15 -27.85
N LYS A 105 -17.53 -11.48 -28.06
CA LYS A 105 -16.48 -10.51 -28.34
C LYS A 105 -15.38 -11.15 -29.18
N VAL A 106 -14.57 -10.30 -29.81
CA VAL A 106 -13.26 -10.70 -30.32
C VAL A 106 -12.23 -10.41 -29.24
N GLU A 107 -11.38 -11.38 -28.90
CA GLU A 107 -10.33 -11.15 -27.90
C GLU A 107 -9.44 -9.97 -28.32
N PRO A 108 -9.10 -9.03 -27.41
CA PRO A 108 -8.29 -7.87 -27.77
C PRO A 108 -6.82 -8.24 -27.99
N VAL A 109 -6.38 -9.37 -27.43
CA VAL A 109 -5.03 -9.91 -27.51
C VAL A 109 -4.96 -11.09 -28.48
N HIS A 110 -3.77 -11.38 -29.01
CA HIS A 110 -3.53 -12.57 -29.83
C HIS A 110 -3.97 -13.85 -29.08
N PRO A 111 -4.69 -14.80 -29.73
CA PRO A 111 -4.95 -14.91 -31.16
C PRO A 111 -6.21 -14.22 -31.70
N ARG A 112 -6.87 -13.34 -30.93
CA ARG A 112 -8.07 -12.59 -31.34
C ARG A 112 -9.22 -13.48 -31.77
N ARG A 113 -9.50 -14.52 -30.99
CA ARG A 113 -10.59 -15.46 -31.30
C ARG A 113 -11.94 -14.78 -31.11
N HIS A 114 -12.93 -15.25 -31.87
CA HIS A 114 -14.32 -14.95 -31.60
C HIS A 114 -14.81 -15.85 -30.46
N VAL A 115 -15.16 -15.23 -29.33
CA VAL A 115 -15.43 -15.90 -28.07
C VAL A 115 -16.72 -15.40 -27.42
N VAL A 116 -17.31 -16.25 -26.59
CA VAL A 116 -18.33 -15.88 -25.62
C VAL A 116 -17.65 -15.75 -24.26
N VAL A 117 -17.79 -14.59 -23.64
CA VAL A 117 -17.42 -14.35 -22.25
C VAL A 117 -18.63 -14.58 -21.36
N CYS A 118 -18.46 -15.46 -20.38
CA CYS A 118 -19.42 -15.68 -19.32
C CYS A 118 -19.04 -14.82 -18.12
N HIS A 119 -19.91 -13.90 -17.71
CA HIS A 119 -19.77 -13.11 -16.49
C HIS A 119 -20.74 -13.63 -15.43
N LYS A 120 -20.21 -14.04 -14.29
CA LYS A 120 -21.00 -14.38 -13.10
C LYS A 120 -20.89 -13.22 -12.09
N PRO A 121 -22.01 -12.62 -11.64
CA PRO A 121 -21.97 -11.55 -10.66
C PRO A 121 -21.31 -11.94 -9.34
N CYS A 122 -20.62 -10.98 -8.74
CA CYS A 122 -19.96 -11.09 -7.46
C CYS A 122 -20.03 -9.76 -6.71
N GLU A 123 -19.69 -9.79 -5.43
CA GLU A 123 -19.47 -8.58 -4.65
C GLU A 123 -18.37 -7.71 -5.30
N PRO A 124 -18.31 -6.40 -5.00
CA PRO A 124 -17.21 -5.56 -5.43
C PRO A 124 -15.86 -6.16 -5.04
N TRP A 125 -14.93 -6.22 -5.99
CA TRP A 125 -13.58 -6.71 -5.74
C TRP A 125 -12.86 -5.83 -4.73
N ARG A 126 -12.25 -6.47 -3.72
CA ARG A 126 -11.50 -5.82 -2.64
C ARG A 126 -10.03 -6.16 -2.73
N ASN A 127 -9.16 -5.20 -2.43
CA ASN A 127 -7.71 -5.39 -2.36
C ASN A 127 -7.13 -5.15 -0.95
N ALA A 128 -8.01 -5.19 0.04
CA ALA A 128 -7.70 -5.15 1.46
C ALA A 128 -8.35 -6.36 2.13
N ASP A 129 -7.82 -6.78 3.27
CA ASP A 129 -8.46 -7.76 4.12
C ASP A 129 -9.73 -7.17 4.79
N GLU A 130 -10.47 -7.99 5.51
CA GLU A 130 -11.70 -7.58 6.20
C GLU A 130 -11.46 -6.60 7.36
N THR A 131 -10.20 -6.43 7.79
CA THR A 131 -9.80 -5.40 8.77
C THR A 131 -9.41 -4.07 8.11
N GLY A 132 -9.31 -4.04 6.79
CA GLY A 132 -8.92 -2.86 6.00
C GLY A 132 -7.43 -2.77 5.67
N ALA A 133 -6.60 -3.76 6.07
CA ALA A 133 -5.18 -3.75 5.73
C ALA A 133 -4.96 -4.16 4.26
N PRO A 134 -4.04 -3.50 3.53
CA PRO A 134 -3.84 -3.76 2.10
C PRO A 134 -3.23 -5.14 1.84
N LEU A 135 -3.80 -5.86 0.87
CA LEU A 135 -3.30 -7.17 0.43
C LEU A 135 -2.25 -7.01 -0.67
N LEU A 136 -0.99 -6.92 -0.24
CA LEU A 136 0.17 -6.71 -1.13
C LEU A 136 0.86 -8.03 -1.48
N TRP A 137 1.08 -8.26 -2.78
CA TRP A 137 1.79 -9.44 -3.29
C TRP A 137 3.17 -9.59 -2.67
N ASP A 138 3.92 -8.49 -2.56
CA ASP A 138 5.30 -8.54 -2.04
C ASP A 138 5.39 -8.78 -0.54
N ALA A 139 4.33 -8.48 0.20
CA ALA A 139 4.22 -8.79 1.63
C ALA A 139 3.85 -10.25 1.90
N LEU A 140 3.42 -11.01 0.88
CA LEU A 140 3.04 -12.40 1.07
C LEU A 140 4.25 -13.29 1.36
N HIS A 141 4.02 -14.29 2.21
CA HIS A 141 4.95 -15.38 2.42
C HIS A 141 5.30 -16.06 1.06
N PRO A 142 6.57 -16.37 0.78
CA PRO A 142 6.99 -16.95 -0.50
C PRO A 142 6.22 -18.21 -0.91
N LYS A 143 5.81 -19.03 0.06
CA LYS A 143 4.99 -20.23 -0.18
C LYS A 143 3.56 -19.91 -0.63
N ALA A 144 2.97 -18.83 -0.11
CA ALA A 144 1.64 -18.39 -0.53
C ALA A 144 1.61 -17.97 -2.01
N LYS A 145 2.71 -17.38 -2.49
CA LYS A 145 2.88 -17.01 -3.90
C LYS A 145 2.84 -18.21 -4.86
N ASP A 146 3.15 -19.43 -4.39
CA ASP A 146 3.09 -20.64 -5.21
C ASP A 146 1.66 -21.02 -5.62
N PHE A 147 0.65 -20.58 -4.86
CA PHE A 147 -0.74 -21.00 -5.08
C PHE A 147 -1.77 -19.86 -5.14
N LEU A 148 -1.42 -18.61 -4.78
CA LEU A 148 -2.32 -17.46 -4.86
C LEU A 148 -2.32 -16.74 -6.21
N ALA A 149 -1.62 -17.28 -7.21
CA ALA A 149 -1.64 -16.79 -8.59
C ALA A 149 -1.54 -17.95 -9.58
N THR A 150 -2.09 -17.76 -10.78
CA THR A 150 -1.96 -18.72 -11.87
C THR A 150 -1.87 -18.02 -13.21
N GLU A 151 -0.92 -18.45 -14.05
CA GLU A 151 -0.75 -17.94 -15.42
C GLU A 151 -1.55 -18.75 -16.46
N ALA A 152 -2.12 -19.89 -16.06
CA ALA A 152 -2.74 -20.84 -16.97
C ALA A 152 -4.27 -20.70 -17.01
N THR A 153 -4.95 -21.39 -16.12
CA THR A 153 -6.41 -21.46 -16.05
C THR A 153 -6.83 -21.33 -14.59
N LEU A 154 -8.07 -20.90 -14.35
CA LEU A 154 -8.61 -20.85 -12.99
C LEU A 154 -8.44 -22.20 -12.25
N GLN A 155 -8.24 -22.12 -10.94
CA GLN A 155 -7.91 -23.28 -10.12
C GLN A 155 -8.66 -23.24 -8.80
N LYS A 156 -9.23 -24.39 -8.39
CA LYS A 156 -9.73 -24.56 -7.03
C LYS A 156 -8.56 -24.81 -6.09
N LEU A 157 -8.52 -24.10 -4.97
CA LEU A 157 -7.53 -24.36 -3.93
C LEU A 157 -7.84 -25.67 -3.20
N THR A 158 -6.77 -26.35 -2.74
CA THR A 158 -6.91 -27.45 -1.79
C THR A 158 -7.46 -26.94 -0.46
N PRO A 159 -8.05 -27.81 0.39
CA PRO A 159 -8.59 -27.38 1.68
C PRO A 159 -7.59 -26.59 2.53
N ASP A 160 -6.32 -27.02 2.59
CA ASP A 160 -5.27 -26.35 3.35
C ASP A 160 -4.91 -24.96 2.77
N ASN A 161 -4.70 -24.87 1.45
CA ASN A 161 -4.42 -23.59 0.79
C ASN A 161 -5.62 -22.63 0.87
N ALA A 162 -6.85 -23.16 0.81
CA ALA A 162 -8.07 -22.40 0.98
C ALA A 162 -8.17 -21.83 2.40
N ALA A 163 -7.87 -22.63 3.43
CA ALA A 163 -7.84 -22.17 4.82
C ALA A 163 -6.81 -21.05 5.01
N TYR A 164 -5.60 -21.19 4.45
CA TYR A 164 -4.60 -20.11 4.47
C TYR A 164 -5.10 -18.84 3.78
N ALA A 165 -5.73 -18.98 2.60
CA ALA A 165 -6.23 -17.85 1.83
C ALA A 165 -7.37 -17.12 2.55
N MET A 166 -8.25 -17.85 3.23
CA MET A 166 -9.29 -17.25 4.07
C MET A 166 -8.70 -16.52 5.27
N ALA A 167 -7.73 -17.12 5.99
CA ALA A 167 -7.03 -16.44 7.08
C ALA A 167 -6.33 -15.16 6.61
N LEU A 168 -5.80 -15.14 5.38
CA LEU A 168 -5.27 -13.93 4.74
C LEU A 168 -6.35 -12.87 4.51
N ILE A 169 -7.52 -13.26 4.02
CA ILE A 169 -8.66 -12.35 3.75
C ILE A 169 -9.30 -11.83 5.05
N HIS A 170 -9.36 -12.64 6.09
CA HIS A 170 -9.92 -12.26 7.39
C HIS A 170 -8.95 -11.41 8.24
N GLY A 171 -7.69 -11.24 7.80
CA GLY A 171 -6.67 -10.56 8.61
C GLY A 171 -6.19 -11.39 9.80
N GLU A 172 -6.42 -12.71 9.78
CA GLU A 172 -6.08 -13.61 10.88
C GLU A 172 -4.57 -13.95 10.91
N PRO A 173 -4.03 -14.31 12.09
CA PRO A 173 -2.67 -14.80 12.23
C PRO A 173 -2.43 -16.07 11.39
N ARG A 174 -1.23 -16.24 10.82
CA ARG A 174 -0.89 -17.34 9.88
C ARG A 174 0.37 -18.11 10.27
N GLU A 175 0.86 -17.89 11.49
CA GLU A 175 2.09 -18.44 12.03
C GLU A 175 2.06 -19.96 12.05
N GLN A 176 0.88 -20.57 12.25
CA GLN A 176 0.70 -22.02 12.23
C GLN A 176 1.14 -22.66 10.89
N TRP A 177 0.90 -21.99 9.76
CA TRP A 177 1.40 -22.45 8.46
C TRP A 177 2.86 -22.09 8.27
N HIS A 178 3.28 -20.88 8.69
CA HIS A 178 4.65 -20.39 8.50
C HIS A 178 5.68 -21.22 9.29
N ALA A 179 5.27 -21.81 10.41
CA ALA A 179 6.09 -22.71 11.22
C ALA A 179 6.27 -24.11 10.58
N LEU A 180 5.46 -24.49 9.58
CA LEU A 180 5.58 -25.80 8.94
C LEU A 180 6.92 -25.91 8.18
N PRO A 181 7.62 -27.06 8.22
CA PRO A 181 8.92 -27.23 7.56
C PRO A 181 8.93 -26.85 6.08
N VAL A 182 7.86 -27.17 5.34
CA VAL A 182 7.72 -26.85 3.91
C VAL A 182 7.64 -25.34 3.66
N TRP A 183 7.00 -24.58 4.56
CA TRP A 183 6.88 -23.13 4.47
C TRP A 183 8.20 -22.45 4.87
N ALA A 184 8.80 -22.87 5.99
CA ALA A 184 10.09 -22.37 6.44
C ALA A 184 11.22 -22.61 5.41
N ALA A 185 11.27 -23.80 4.80
CA ALA A 185 12.22 -24.12 3.73
C ALA A 185 12.04 -23.22 2.49
N LYS A 186 10.80 -22.80 2.20
CA LYS A 186 10.54 -21.87 1.10
C LYS A 186 11.13 -20.49 1.36
N VAL A 187 11.12 -20.01 2.60
CA VAL A 187 11.78 -18.75 2.99
C VAL A 187 13.29 -18.85 2.78
N GLN A 188 13.91 -19.94 3.24
CA GLN A 188 15.36 -20.16 3.10
C GLN A 188 15.77 -20.23 1.61
N SER A 189 15.05 -21.00 0.80
CA SER A 189 15.33 -21.08 -0.65
C SER A 189 15.09 -19.76 -1.39
N SER A 190 14.11 -18.96 -0.96
CA SER A 190 13.85 -17.63 -1.51
C SER A 190 14.96 -16.62 -1.15
N LYS A 191 15.56 -16.72 0.05
CA LYS A 191 16.71 -15.90 0.44
C LYS A 191 17.93 -16.19 -0.44
N ASN A 192 18.16 -17.46 -0.78
CA ASN A 192 19.28 -17.87 -1.62
C ASN A 192 19.12 -17.49 -3.10
N LYS A 193 17.89 -17.27 -3.58
CA LYS A 193 17.63 -16.75 -4.94
C LYS A 193 17.79 -15.22 -5.04
N ASN A 194 17.81 -14.51 -3.91
CA ASN A 194 18.05 -13.07 -3.83
C ASN A 194 19.55 -12.72 -3.65
N THR A 195 20.46 -13.45 -4.30
CA THR A 195 21.84 -12.95 -4.50
C THR A 195 21.90 -11.79 -5.50
N GLY A 196 20.79 -11.50 -6.20
CA GLY A 196 20.49 -10.13 -6.61
C GLY A 196 20.02 -9.36 -5.39
N ALA A 197 20.96 -8.75 -4.65
CA ALA A 197 20.63 -7.80 -3.60
C ALA A 197 19.53 -6.87 -4.13
N ARG A 198 18.43 -6.74 -3.39
CA ARG A 198 17.45 -5.68 -3.63
C ARG A 198 18.29 -4.40 -3.58
N ILE A 199 18.61 -3.82 -4.74
CA ILE A 199 19.35 -2.57 -4.79
C ILE A 199 18.37 -1.56 -4.22
N TYR A 200 18.45 -1.35 -2.91
CA TYR A 200 17.65 -0.34 -2.24
C TYR A 200 18.08 0.99 -2.84
N GLY A 201 17.28 1.50 -3.78
CA GLY A 201 17.42 2.88 -4.22
C GLY A 201 17.23 3.82 -3.02
N GLY A 202 17.55 5.10 -3.20
CA GLY A 202 17.34 6.11 -2.14
C GLY A 202 15.91 6.10 -1.59
N LEU A 203 14.92 5.85 -2.46
CA LEU A 203 13.51 5.73 -2.11
C LEU A 203 13.23 4.55 -1.18
N ASP A 204 13.72 3.35 -1.50
CA ASP A 204 13.46 2.16 -0.68
C ASP A 204 14.10 2.27 0.72
N LYS A 205 15.30 2.87 0.81
CA LYS A 205 15.94 3.17 2.11
C LYS A 205 15.11 4.16 2.93
N CYS A 206 14.55 5.18 2.27
CA CYS A 206 13.70 6.18 2.92
C CYS A 206 12.40 5.56 3.42
N ILE A 207 11.70 4.78 2.59
CA ILE A 207 10.48 4.05 2.95
C ILE A 207 10.73 3.12 4.13
N TRP A 208 11.81 2.34 4.08
CA TRP A 208 12.18 1.44 5.18
C TRP A 208 12.45 2.22 6.47
N ARG A 209 13.24 3.31 6.42
CA ARG A 209 13.53 4.13 7.60
C ARG A 209 12.26 4.70 8.23
N MET A 210 11.38 5.30 7.42
CA MET A 210 10.12 5.89 7.91
C MET A 210 9.22 4.84 8.56
N ALA A 211 9.04 3.68 7.91
CA ALA A 211 8.26 2.58 8.45
C ALA A 211 8.88 2.03 9.75
N ASN A 212 10.20 1.78 9.75
CA ASN A 212 10.91 1.25 10.91
C ASN A 212 10.85 2.22 12.11
N THR A 213 11.01 3.53 11.89
CA THR A 213 10.84 4.54 12.94
C THR A 213 9.43 4.51 13.51
N ALA A 214 8.39 4.46 12.67
CA ALA A 214 7.00 4.40 13.15
C ALA A 214 6.74 3.16 14.03
N PHE A 215 7.15 1.96 13.56
CA PHE A 215 7.01 0.72 14.34
C PHE A 215 7.82 0.73 15.63
N HIS A 216 9.05 1.26 15.61
CA HIS A 216 9.87 1.36 16.82
C HIS A 216 9.28 2.35 17.82
N THR A 217 8.81 3.51 17.36
CA THR A 217 8.16 4.50 18.23
C THR A 217 6.90 3.94 18.88
N THR A 218 6.04 3.24 18.14
CA THR A 218 4.80 2.67 18.71
C THR A 218 5.05 1.50 19.64
N ALA A 219 6.07 0.67 19.38
CA ALA A 219 6.46 -0.41 20.29
C ALA A 219 6.86 0.09 21.68
N HIS A 220 7.40 1.32 21.78
CA HIS A 220 7.82 1.95 23.04
C HIS A 220 6.86 3.04 23.54
N ALA A 221 5.74 3.29 22.84
CA ALA A 221 4.74 4.28 23.20
C ALA A 221 3.59 3.64 23.99
N ASN A 222 3.86 3.28 25.24
CA ASN A 222 2.90 2.66 26.17
C ASN A 222 2.20 3.69 27.10
N GLY A 223 2.22 4.98 26.76
CA GLY A 223 1.64 6.05 27.59
C GLY A 223 2.49 6.45 28.80
N GLN A 224 3.77 6.11 28.81
CA GLN A 224 4.71 6.48 29.88
C GLN A 224 4.90 8.00 30.03
N THR A 225 4.95 8.45 31.27
CA THR A 225 5.37 9.80 31.63
C THR A 225 6.90 9.85 31.68
N VAL A 226 7.49 10.76 30.92
CA VAL A 226 8.95 10.92 30.86
C VAL A 226 9.35 12.14 31.70
N GLU A 227 10.18 11.93 32.73
CA GLU A 227 10.81 13.05 33.45
C GLU A 227 11.78 13.76 32.52
N LYS A 228 11.56 15.05 32.28
CA LYS A 228 12.43 15.87 31.44
C LYS A 228 13.34 16.71 32.33
N THR A 229 14.65 16.59 32.13
CA THR A 229 15.61 17.54 32.72
C THR A 229 15.42 18.90 32.08
N VAL A 230 15.02 19.89 32.87
CA VAL A 230 14.96 21.29 32.45
C VAL A 230 16.39 21.81 32.42
N LYS A 231 16.86 22.26 31.25
CA LYS A 231 18.19 22.88 31.11
C LYS A 231 18.27 24.09 32.05
N ASN A 232 19.40 24.28 32.72
CA ASN A 232 19.63 25.51 33.46
C ASN A 232 19.66 26.70 32.49
N LYS A 233 18.95 27.78 32.84
CA LYS A 233 18.79 28.97 32.00
C LYS A 233 18.92 30.21 32.87
N ASP A 234 20.14 30.51 33.27
CA ASP A 234 20.43 31.74 34.00
C ASP A 234 20.23 32.98 33.12
N CYS A 235 19.85 34.08 33.76
CA CYS A 235 19.86 35.42 33.18
C CYS A 235 21.08 36.15 33.70
N LEU A 236 22.04 36.43 32.81
CA LEU A 236 23.33 37.02 33.18
C LEU A 236 23.32 38.55 33.14
N PHE A 237 22.14 39.15 33.00
CA PHE A 237 21.94 40.60 33.09
C PHE A 237 21.82 41.03 34.56
N THR A 238 22.38 42.20 34.89
CA THR A 238 22.41 42.73 36.26
C THR A 238 21.03 43.14 36.77
N SER A 239 20.08 43.41 35.87
CA SER A 239 18.70 43.77 36.19
C SER A 239 17.79 43.61 34.97
N GLN A 240 16.48 43.61 35.20
CA GLN A 240 15.49 43.66 34.12
C GLN A 240 15.66 44.89 33.23
N VAL A 241 15.97 46.06 33.81
CA VAL A 241 16.19 47.31 33.06
C VAL A 241 17.37 47.19 32.09
N ALA A 242 18.45 46.53 32.51
CA ALA A 242 19.60 46.27 31.64
C ALA A 242 19.25 45.34 30.47
N LEU A 243 18.41 44.32 30.71
CA LEU A 243 17.91 43.44 29.66
C LEU A 243 16.96 44.18 28.70
N GLU A 244 16.04 45.00 29.21
CA GLU A 244 15.13 45.80 28.38
C GLU A 244 15.88 46.77 27.46
N ALA A 245 16.92 47.42 27.97
CA ALA A 245 17.81 48.28 27.18
C ALA A 245 18.48 47.50 26.05
N TYR A 246 19.02 46.31 26.35
CA TYR A 246 19.64 45.46 25.35
C TYR A 246 18.64 44.91 24.30
N ILE A 247 17.43 44.54 24.72
CA ILE A 247 16.37 44.10 23.79
C ILE A 247 15.97 45.25 22.85
N ARG A 248 15.89 46.49 23.36
CA ARG A 248 15.64 47.67 22.52
C ARG A 248 16.73 47.86 21.47
N GLU A 249 18.00 47.78 21.87
CA GLU A 249 19.13 47.84 20.93
C GLU A 249 19.04 46.74 19.87
N LEU A 250 18.67 45.50 20.25
CA LEU A 250 18.46 44.41 19.28
C LEU A 250 17.35 44.73 18.27
N ILE A 251 16.20 45.22 18.73
CA ILE A 251 15.07 45.57 17.85
C ILE A 251 15.47 46.68 16.88
N GLU A 252 16.19 47.69 17.37
CA GLU A 252 16.69 48.81 16.55
C GLU A 252 17.72 48.33 15.52
N MET A 253 18.70 47.51 15.92
CA MET A 253 19.69 46.92 15.01
C MET A 253 19.07 46.00 13.96
N GLN A 254 17.95 45.35 14.30
CA GLN A 254 17.18 44.50 13.40
C GLN A 254 16.14 45.28 12.58
N GLU A 255 16.09 46.61 12.70
CA GLU A 255 15.12 47.47 12.01
C GLU A 255 13.65 47.06 12.22
N GLY A 256 13.34 46.51 13.41
CA GLY A 256 11.99 45.99 13.72
C GLY A 256 11.60 44.74 12.94
N GLN A 257 12.56 43.98 12.43
CA GLN A 257 12.34 42.73 11.69
C GLN A 257 12.79 41.50 12.50
N CYS A 258 12.18 40.36 12.21
CA CYS A 258 12.56 39.06 12.73
C CYS A 258 13.95 38.67 12.24
N ALA A 259 14.87 38.36 13.17
CA ALA A 259 16.26 38.04 12.83
C ALA A 259 16.45 36.82 11.91
N ILE A 260 15.49 35.88 11.90
CA ILE A 260 15.57 34.64 11.09
C ILE A 260 14.88 34.82 9.73
N THR A 261 13.66 35.36 9.71
CA THR A 261 12.82 35.42 8.50
C THR A 261 12.84 36.77 7.80
N GLY A 262 13.31 37.85 8.45
CA GLY A 262 13.20 39.23 7.96
C GLY A 262 11.77 39.81 7.96
N MET A 263 10.78 39.08 8.49
CA MET A 263 9.40 39.57 8.57
C MET A 263 9.27 40.69 9.60
N LYS A 264 8.37 41.65 9.35
CA LYS A 264 8.06 42.73 10.29
C LYS A 264 7.55 42.16 11.62
N LEU A 265 8.06 42.70 12.73
CA LEU A 265 7.59 42.38 14.08
C LEU A 265 6.35 43.19 14.46
N ASN A 266 5.45 42.55 15.20
CA ASN A 266 4.34 43.19 15.90
C ASN A 266 4.75 43.46 17.36
N PHE A 267 4.16 44.47 18.00
CA PHE A 267 4.58 44.97 19.33
C PHE A 267 3.43 44.96 20.34
N ASP A 268 2.63 43.88 20.32
CA ASP A 268 1.54 43.59 21.26
C ASP A 268 0.38 44.60 21.23
N ASP A 269 0.14 45.24 20.08
CA ASP A 269 -1.08 46.02 19.89
C ASP A 269 -2.31 45.08 19.83
N PRO A 270 -3.49 45.48 20.38
CA PRO A 270 -4.64 44.58 20.54
C PRO A 270 -5.18 43.97 19.24
N ASP A 271 -4.96 44.65 18.11
CA ASP A 271 -5.47 44.28 16.78
C ASP A 271 -4.40 43.56 15.90
N GLU A 272 -3.21 43.31 16.45
CA GLU A 272 -2.11 42.65 15.76
C GLU A 272 -2.17 41.12 15.84
N ASP A 273 -1.59 40.43 14.85
CA ASP A 273 -1.45 38.98 14.89
C ASP A 273 -0.45 38.57 15.98
N VAL A 274 -0.95 37.85 16.98
CA VAL A 274 -0.18 37.34 18.14
C VAL A 274 1.00 36.45 17.73
N GLU A 275 0.90 35.76 16.60
CA GLU A 275 1.98 34.90 16.10
C GLU A 275 3.14 35.72 15.53
N MET A 276 2.88 36.95 15.10
CA MET A 276 3.85 37.90 14.57
C MET A 276 4.47 38.80 15.65
N CYS A 277 3.97 38.76 16.88
CA CYS A 277 4.52 39.51 18.00
C CYS A 277 6.00 39.17 18.24
N ALA A 278 6.76 40.19 18.63
CA ALA A 278 8.16 40.06 19.00
C ALA A 278 8.33 39.06 20.16
N SER A 279 9.31 38.17 20.01
CA SER A 279 9.64 37.13 20.97
C SER A 279 11.15 37.04 21.11
N LEU A 280 11.64 36.91 22.34
CA LEU A 280 13.06 36.78 22.63
C LEU A 280 13.52 35.33 22.45
N ASP A 281 14.44 35.10 21.52
CA ASP A 281 15.03 33.80 21.22
C ASP A 281 16.51 33.76 21.63
N ARG A 282 16.97 32.57 22.03
CA ARG A 282 18.39 32.31 22.28
C ARG A 282 18.98 31.66 21.03
N ILE A 283 20.03 32.26 20.48
CA ILE A 283 20.74 31.75 19.31
C ILE A 283 21.25 30.34 19.61
N ASP A 284 22.03 30.19 20.68
CA ASP A 284 22.32 28.91 21.31
C ASP A 284 21.29 28.60 22.40
N SER A 285 20.41 27.64 22.10
CA SER A 285 19.37 27.17 23.01
C SER A 285 19.89 26.42 24.25
N SER A 286 21.17 26.01 24.25
CA SER A 286 21.87 25.43 25.40
C SER A 286 22.58 26.48 26.27
N GLY A 287 22.76 27.70 25.78
CA GLY A 287 23.33 28.82 26.51
C GLY A 287 22.34 29.62 27.37
N HIS A 288 22.83 30.70 27.96
CA HIS A 288 22.10 31.56 28.91
C HIS A 288 21.43 32.77 28.24
N TYR A 289 20.62 33.51 28.99
CA TYR A 289 20.19 34.84 28.57
C TYR A 289 21.33 35.82 28.84
N GLU A 290 22.16 36.02 27.83
CA GLU A 290 23.37 36.84 27.90
C GLU A 290 23.56 37.66 26.63
N GLN A 291 24.38 38.71 26.72
CA GLN A 291 24.72 39.54 25.58
C GLN A 291 25.42 38.70 24.49
N GLY A 292 25.02 38.90 23.24
CA GLY A 292 25.52 38.12 22.10
C GLY A 292 24.83 36.76 21.86
N ASN A 293 24.05 36.23 22.81
CA ASN A 293 23.30 34.98 22.62
C ASN A 293 21.79 35.20 22.39
N LEU A 294 21.33 36.44 22.26
CA LEU A 294 19.92 36.77 22.10
C LEU A 294 19.64 37.43 20.76
N GLN A 295 18.46 37.15 20.22
CA GLN A 295 17.90 37.79 19.03
C GLN A 295 16.38 37.94 19.19
N VAL A 296 15.78 38.87 18.45
CA VAL A 296 14.32 39.06 18.45
C VAL A 296 13.71 38.47 17.19
N VAL A 297 12.71 37.61 17.35
CA VAL A 297 12.04 36.90 16.26
C VAL A 297 10.53 36.96 16.42
N CYS A 298 9.76 36.61 15.39
CA CYS A 298 8.32 36.41 15.55
C CYS A 298 8.04 35.22 16.48
N ARG A 299 6.95 35.28 17.24
CA ARG A 299 6.55 34.23 18.19
C ARG A 299 6.43 32.85 17.55
N PHE A 300 5.86 32.74 16.35
CA PHE A 300 5.76 31.45 15.66
C PHE A 300 7.13 30.88 15.30
N VAL A 301 8.08 31.74 14.92
CA VAL A 301 9.45 31.37 14.54
C VAL A 301 10.19 30.81 15.75
N ASN A 302 10.10 31.47 16.91
CA ASN A 302 10.68 30.97 18.15
C ASN A 302 10.14 29.57 18.51
N ARG A 303 8.83 29.37 18.37
CA ARG A 303 8.19 28.08 18.62
C ARG A 303 8.64 27.00 17.65
N TRP A 304 8.80 27.34 16.36
CA TRP A 304 9.23 26.39 15.33
C TRP A 304 10.69 25.99 15.47
N LYS A 305 11.58 26.95 15.74
CA LYS A 305 12.99 26.66 16.04
C LYS A 305 13.13 25.81 17.29
N GLY A 306 12.38 26.14 18.35
CA GLY A 306 12.39 25.37 19.59
C GLY A 306 13.78 25.26 20.21
N ALA A 307 14.39 24.07 20.12
CA ALA A 307 15.75 23.81 20.60
C ALA A 307 16.74 23.44 19.48
N ASP A 308 16.32 23.56 18.23
CA ASP A 308 17.14 23.26 17.06
C ASP A 308 18.25 24.32 16.88
N ASP A 309 19.28 23.94 16.12
CA ASP A 309 20.38 24.83 15.77
C ASP A 309 19.90 26.03 14.94
N ASN A 310 20.36 27.23 15.30
CA ASN A 310 19.90 28.46 14.69
C ASN A 310 20.28 28.57 13.20
N ALA A 311 21.50 28.17 12.84
CA ALA A 311 21.99 28.30 11.47
C ALA A 311 21.29 27.31 10.54
N GLU A 312 21.10 26.07 11.00
CA GLU A 312 20.37 25.05 10.24
C GLU A 312 18.89 25.42 10.08
N PHE A 313 18.25 25.92 11.15
CA PHE A 313 16.86 26.36 11.06
C PHE A 313 16.70 27.51 10.08
N LYS A 314 17.58 28.52 10.12
CA LYS A 314 17.58 29.61 9.14
C LYS A 314 17.75 29.10 7.70
N ARG A 315 18.71 28.19 7.47
CA ARG A 315 18.93 27.56 6.15
C ARG A 315 17.66 26.88 5.63
N LEU A 316 16.88 26.23 6.50
CA LEU A 316 15.63 25.56 6.13
C LEU A 316 14.50 26.57 5.83
N ILE A 317 14.44 27.68 6.57
CA ILE A 317 13.49 28.78 6.29
C ILE A 317 13.79 29.43 4.94
N ASP A 318 15.06 29.68 4.61
CA ASP A 318 15.45 30.30 3.35
C ASP A 318 14.95 29.50 2.12
N ILE A 319 14.86 28.17 2.24
CA ILE A 319 14.29 27.29 1.19
C ILE A 319 12.79 27.56 0.96
N LEU A 320 12.05 27.95 1.99
CA LEU A 320 10.62 28.25 1.88
C LEU A 320 10.34 29.64 1.29
N MET A 321 11.35 30.51 1.29
CA MET A 321 11.23 31.90 0.83
C MET A 321 11.70 32.10 -0.62
N THR A 322 12.31 31.07 -1.23
CA THR A 322 12.55 30.95 -2.69
C THR A 322 11.33 30.46 -3.45
#